data_AF-A0A8X6U2U0-F1
#
_entry.id   AF-A0A8X6U2U0-F1
#
_cell.length_a   1.000
_cell.length_b   1.000
_cell.length_c   1.000
_cell.angle_alpha   90.00
_cell.angle_beta   90.00
_cell.angle_gamma   90.00
#
_symmetry.space_group_name_H-M   'P 1'
#
loop_
_entity.id
_entity.type
_entity.pdbx_description
1 polymer ?
#
loop_
_entity_poly.entity_id
_entity_poly.type
_entity_poly.pdbx_seq_one_letter_code
_entity_poly.pdbx_strand_id
1 'polypeptide(L)' 'MKSNLMQVPYDPSKSPQPDKQLHVTIKIISAQFLPKPNRAEDGEVVDPYVSVKVYGHPLDGQKRKTKFISNN' A
#
# COMPACT_ATOMS: atom_id res chain seq x y z
N MET A 1 34.23 20.38 -8.20
CA MET A 1 33.13 21.28 -8.61
C MET A 1 31.85 20.73 -8.01
N LYS A 2 31.21 21.46 -7.07
CA LYS A 2 29.91 21.06 -6.51
C LYS A 2 28.87 21.43 -7.56
N SER A 3 28.17 20.45 -8.14
CA SER A 3 27.02 20.73 -9.00
C SER A 3 25.99 21.48 -8.15
N ASN A 4 25.65 22.68 -8.60
CA ASN A 4 24.63 23.49 -7.97
C ASN A 4 23.28 22.81 -8.29
N LEU A 5 22.77 21.99 -7.36
CA LEU A 5 21.45 21.42 -7.50
C LEU A 5 20.46 22.57 -7.35
N MET A 6 19.91 23.06 -8.47
CA MET A 6 18.73 23.91 -8.48
C MET A 6 17.65 23.20 -7.66
N GLN A 7 17.42 23.66 -6.44
CA GLN A 7 16.46 23.05 -5.54
C GLN A 7 15.08 23.43 -6.07
N VAL A 8 14.50 22.54 -6.89
CA VAL A 8 13.16 22.72 -7.43
C VAL A 8 12.20 22.81 -6.24
N PRO A 9 11.39 23.89 -6.13
CA PRO A 9 10.41 24.01 -5.06
C PRO A 9 9.50 22.78 -5.04
N TYR A 10 9.25 22.25 -3.84
CA TYR A 10 8.32 21.13 -3.67
C TYR A 10 6.92 21.54 -4.14
N ASP A 11 6.37 20.78 -5.09
CA ASP A 11 5.01 20.93 -5.58
C ASP A 11 4.31 19.56 -5.45
N PRO A 12 3.39 19.37 -4.48
CA PRO A 12 2.73 18.09 -4.25
C PRO A 12 1.88 17.62 -5.44
N SER A 13 1.55 18.53 -6.38
CA SER A 13 0.76 18.24 -7.56
C SER A 13 1.59 17.79 -8.77
N LYS A 14 2.93 17.85 -8.68
CA LYS A 14 3.84 17.49 -9.79
C LYS A 14 4.82 16.41 -9.38
N SER A 15 5.08 15.47 -10.29
CA SER A 15 6.09 14.45 -10.04
C SER A 15 7.48 15.11 -10.04
N PRO A 16 8.31 14.90 -9.00
CA PRO A 16 9.67 15.42 -8.98
C PRO A 16 10.59 14.70 -9.98
N GLN A 17 10.23 13.49 -10.43
CA GLN A 17 11.01 12.66 -11.36
C GLN A 17 10.06 11.89 -12.32
N PRO A 18 9.43 12.56 -13.30
CA PRO A 18 8.46 11.94 -14.20
C PRO A 18 9.04 10.80 -15.04
N ASP A 19 10.34 10.86 -15.34
CA ASP A 19 11.11 9.88 -16.10
C ASP A 19 11.41 8.59 -15.33
N LYS A 20 11.18 8.57 -14.01
CA LYS A 20 11.46 7.42 -13.14
C LYS A 20 10.21 6.71 -12.64
N GLN A 21 9.11 6.79 -13.38
CA GLN A 21 7.89 6.06 -13.04
C GLN A 21 8.15 4.54 -13.10
N LEU A 22 7.70 3.82 -12.07
CA LEU A 22 7.81 2.37 -11.97
C LEU A 22 6.42 1.73 -12.03
N HIS A 23 6.32 0.57 -12.69
CA HIS A 23 5.14 -0.28 -12.65
C HIS A 23 5.36 -1.42 -11.66
N VAL A 24 4.44 -1.56 -10.68
CA VAL A 24 4.53 -2.60 -9.65
C VAL A 24 3.26 -3.44 -9.65
N THR A 25 3.42 -4.75 -9.85
CA THR A 25 2.32 -5.73 -9.78
C THR A 25 2.43 -6.54 -8.49
N ILE A 26 1.39 -6.51 -7.67
CA ILE A 26 1.33 -7.26 -6.40
C ILE A 26 0.20 -8.28 -6.49
N LYS A 27 0.53 -9.57 -6.33
CA LYS A 27 -0.44 -10.67 -6.24
C LYS A 27 -0.49 -11.18 -4.81
N ILE A 28 -1.66 -11.03 -4.18
CA ILE A 28 -1.93 -11.65 -2.88
C ILE A 28 -2.33 -13.11 -3.14
N ILE A 29 -1.55 -14.05 -2.60
CA ILE A 29 -1.76 -15.50 -2.81
C ILE A 29 -2.46 -16.10 -1.59
N SER A 30 -1.90 -15.92 -0.40
CA SER A 30 -2.44 -16.49 0.84
C SER A 30 -1.96 -15.71 2.06
N ALA A 31 -2.56 -16.03 3.21
CA ALA A 31 -2.07 -15.70 4.53
C ALA A 31 -2.11 -16.98 5.38
N GLN A 32 -1.32 -17.03 6.45
CA GLN A 32 -1.26 -18.18 7.36
C GLN A 32 -1.23 -17.67 8.79
N PHE A 33 -1.88 -18.43 9.70
CA PHE A 33 -1.93 -18.13 11.14
C PHE A 33 -2.30 -16.67 11.44
N LEU A 34 -3.33 -16.15 10.76
CA LEU A 34 -3.81 -14.79 11.03
C LEU A 34 -4.29 -14.70 12.49
N PRO A 35 -3.81 -13.71 13.25
CA PRO A 35 -4.25 -13.54 14.62
C PRO A 35 -5.73 -13.16 14.64
N LYS A 36 -6.47 -13.73 15.61
CA LYS A 36 -7.84 -13.29 15.87
C LYS A 36 -7.81 -11.81 16.30
N PRO A 37 -8.71 -10.96 15.77
CA PRO A 37 -8.82 -9.59 16.23
C PRO A 37 -9.28 -9.55 17.68
N ASN A 38 -8.84 -8.55 18.44
CA ASN A 38 -9.10 -8.42 19.89
C ASN A 38 -10.59 -8.39 20.30
N ARG A 39 -11.50 -8.25 19.33
CA ARG A 39 -12.95 -8.21 19.56
C ARG A 39 -13.67 -9.46 19.06
N ALA A 40 -12.94 -10.46 18.57
CA ALA A 40 -13.54 -11.72 18.15
C ALA A 40 -14.01 -12.50 19.37
N GLU A 41 -15.21 -13.04 19.30
CA GLU A 41 -15.74 -13.93 20.33
C GLU A 41 -15.07 -15.31 20.26
N ASP A 42 -15.14 -16.05 21.38
CA ASP A 42 -14.69 -17.45 21.40
C ASP A 42 -15.55 -18.27 20.44
N GLY A 43 -14.89 -18.97 19.51
CA GLY A 43 -15.56 -19.71 18.43
C GLY A 43 -15.81 -18.90 17.15
N GLU A 44 -15.63 -17.58 17.16
CA GLU A 44 -15.75 -16.76 15.94
C GLU A 44 -14.61 -17.07 14.97
N VAL A 45 -14.97 -17.26 13.69
CA VAL A 45 -14.04 -17.39 12.57
C VAL A 45 -14.08 -16.09 11.78
N VAL A 46 -12.90 -15.53 11.51
CA VAL A 46 -12.76 -14.20 10.90
C VAL A 46 -13.02 -14.31 9.40
N ASP A 47 -13.55 -13.23 8.82
CA ASP A 47 -13.58 -13.02 7.37
C ASP A 47 -12.40 -12.13 6.94
N PRO A 48 -11.19 -12.68 6.64
CA PRO A 48 -10.03 -11.86 6.36
C PRO A 48 -10.06 -11.23 4.96
N TYR A 49 -9.37 -10.08 4.84
CA TYR A 49 -9.01 -9.47 3.57
C TYR A 49 -7.63 -8.79 3.70
N VAL A 50 -7.00 -8.50 2.57
CA VAL A 50 -5.72 -7.77 2.52
C VAL A 50 -5.93 -6.40 1.88
N SER A 51 -5.38 -5.35 2.51
CA SER A 51 -5.29 -4.01 1.91
C SER A 51 -3.84 -3.70 1.53
N VAL A 52 -3.63 -3.29 0.27
CA VAL A 52 -2.34 -2.82 -0.23
C VAL A 52 -2.43 -1.30 -0.39
N LYS A 53 -1.44 -0.59 0.13
CA LYS A 53 -1.37 0.87 0.06
C LYS A 53 0.03 1.32 -0.37
N VAL A 54 0.09 2.33 -1.22
CA VAL A 54 1.33 3.00 -1.60
C VAL A 54 1.37 4.35 -0.91
N TYR A 55 2.43 4.60 -0.16
CA TYR A 55 2.70 5.84 0.56
C TYR A 55 4.03 6.42 0.07
N GLY A 56 4.09 7.74 -0.10
CA GLY A 56 5.22 8.41 -0.72
C GLY A 56 4.83 9.81 -1.16
N HIS A 57 5.22 10.19 -2.39
CA HIS A 57 4.72 11.41 -3.00
C HIS A 57 3.19 11.36 -3.12
N PRO A 58 2.45 12.48 -2.96
CA PRO A 58 0.98 12.45 -3.06
C PRO A 58 0.44 11.81 -4.35
N LEU A 59 1.16 11.97 -5.46
CA LEU A 59 0.82 11.36 -6.75
C LEU A 59 0.99 9.82 -6.78
N ASP A 60 1.76 9.24 -5.87
CA ASP A 60 1.91 7.78 -5.75
C ASP A 60 0.76 7.15 -4.96
N GLY A 61 -0.07 7.97 -4.30
CA GLY A 61 -1.11 7.55 -3.39
C GLY A 61 -2.11 6.59 -4.02
N GLN A 62 -2.04 5.31 -3.62
CA GLN A 62 -2.95 4.27 -4.09
C GLN A 62 -3.39 3.37 -2.94
N LYS A 63 -4.64 2.91 -3.00
CA LYS A 63 -5.20 1.90 -2.10
C LYS A 63 -6.00 0.88 -2.88
N ARG A 64 -5.73 -0.40 -2.62
CA ARG A 64 -6.46 -1.55 -3.15
C ARG A 64 -6.76 -2.55 -2.03
N LYS A 65 -7.77 -3.39 -2.24
CA LYS A 65 -8.15 -4.45 -1.30
C LYS A 65 -8.54 -5.71 -2.06
N THR A 66 -8.26 -6.87 -1.47
CA THR A 66 -8.84 -8.14 -1.93
C THR A 66 -10.32 -8.19 -1.55
N LYS A 67 -11.03 -9.21 -2.05
CA LYS A 67 -12.30 -9.62 -1.46
C LYS A 67 -12.04 -10.20 -0.06
N PHE A 68 -13.08 -10.23 0.75
CA PHE A 68 -13.10 -11.02 1.97
C PHE A 68 -13.15 -12.51 1.61
N ILE A 69 -12.47 -13.34 2.39
CA ILE A 69 -12.62 -14.79 2.37
C ILE A 69 -13.48 -15.14 3.58
N SER A 70 -14.58 -15.85 3.37
CA SER A 70 -15.52 -16.16 4.45
C SER A 70 -15.01 -17.32 5.30
N ASN A 71 -15.11 -17.19 6.62
CA ASN A 71 -14.79 -18.21 7.63
C ASN A 71 -13.41 -18.86 7.42
N ASN A 72 -12.34 -18.07 7.38
CA ASN A 72 -10.96 -18.55 7.15
C ASN A 72 -9.95 -17.99 8.17
#